data_AF-A0A139XEV7-F1
#
_entry.id   AF-A0A139XEV7-F1
#
_cell.length_a   1.000
_cell.length_b   1.000
_cell.length_c   1.000
_cell.angle_alpha   90.00
_cell.angle_beta   90.00
_cell.angle_gamma   90.00
#
_symmetry.space_group_name_H-M   'P 1'
#
loop_
_entity.id
_entity.type
_entity.pdbx_description
1 polymer ?
#
loop_
_entity_poly.entity_id
_entity_poly.type
_entity_poly.pdbx_seq_one_letter_code
_entity_poly.pdbx_strand_id
1 'polypeptide(L)' 'MLTAKQPEIGKLIRELQQHKGLTQKKFAAKLGVIFLTVNSWENERSAATR' A
#
# COMPACT_ATOMS: atom_id res chain seq x y z
N MET A 1 16.95 5.63 -15.72
CA MET A 1 16.46 4.94 -14.51
C MET A 1 15.16 5.59 -14.10
N LEU A 2 14.06 4.84 -13.99
CA LEU A 2 12.76 5.37 -13.58
C LEU A 2 12.79 5.63 -12.07
N THR A 3 13.26 6.82 -11.67
CA THR A 3 13.14 7.29 -10.29
C THR A 3 11.71 7.79 -10.08
N ALA A 4 10.76 6.86 -9.95
CA ALA A 4 9.43 7.20 -9.46
C ALA A 4 9.64 7.81 -8.07
N LYS A 5 9.27 9.09 -7.89
CA LYS A 5 9.31 9.70 -6.57
C LYS A 5 8.45 8.83 -5.66
N GLN A 6 9.11 8.19 -4.68
CA GLN A 6 8.52 7.28 -3.71
C GLN A 6 7.19 7.75 -3.05
N PRO A 7 6.83 9.05 -2.96
CA PRO A 7 5.52 9.48 -2.47
C PRO A 7 4.30 9.33 -3.41
N GLU A 8 4.42 8.57 -4.51
CA GLU A 8 3.27 8.34 -5.41
C GLU A 8 2.80 6.89 -5.42
N ILE A 9 3.65 5.93 -5.07
CA ILE A 9 3.32 4.51 -5.16
C ILE A 9 2.26 4.11 -4.11
N GLY A 10 2.33 4.68 -2.91
CA GLY A 10 1.37 4.40 -1.84
C GLY A 10 -0.04 4.87 -2.18
N LYS A 11 -0.12 6.06 -2.77
CA LYS A 11 -1.38 6.63 -3.26
C LYS A 11 -1.96 5.80 -4.39
N LEU A 12 -1.13 5.39 -5.36
CA LEU A 12 -1.57 4.53 -6.46
C LEU A 12 -2.11 3.18 -5.95
N ILE A 13 -1.44 2.57 -4.98
CA ILE A 13 -1.92 1.32 -4.36
C ILE A 13 -3.30 1.53 -3.73
N ARG A 14 -3.48 2.63 -2.99
CA ARG A 14 -4.76 2.99 -2.37
C ARG A 14 -5.86 3.23 -3.40
N GLU A 15 -5.58 3.96 -4.46
CA GLU A 15 -6.52 4.20 -5.55
C GLU A 15 -6.94 2.90 -6.23
N LEU A 16 -6.00 2.01 -6.53
CA LEU A 16 -6.28 0.69 -7.10
C LEU A 16 -7.11 -0.18 -6.16
N GLN A 17 -6.81 -0.14 -4.85
CA GLN A 17 -7.59 -0.86 -3.85
C GLN A 17 -9.04 -0.35 -3.82
N GLN A 18 -9.22 0.97 -3.77
CA GLN A 18 -10.53 1.63 -3.73
C GLN A 18 -11.33 1.39 -5.01
N HIS A 19 -10.69 1.46 -6.17
CA HIS A 19 -11.31 1.14 -7.45
C HIS A 19 -11.79 -0.32 -7.52
N LYS A 20 -11.13 -1.23 -6.80
CA LYS A 20 -11.57 -2.63 -6.68
C LYS A 20 -12.58 -2.86 -5.55
N GLY A 21 -12.96 -1.83 -4.78
CA GLY A 21 -13.87 -1.96 -3.64
C GLY A 21 -13.34 -2.87 -2.53
N LEU A 22 -12.02 -3.00 -2.42
CA LEU A 22 -11.39 -3.89 -1.44
C LEU A 22 -11.01 -3.13 -0.18
N THR A 23 -11.01 -3.84 0.94
CA THR A 23 -10.34 -3.37 2.15
C THR A 23 -8.87 -3.73 2.08
N GLN A 24 -8.01 -3.01 2.80
CA GLN A 24 -6.57 -3.32 2.89
C GLN A 24 -6.32 -4.78 3.29
N LYS A 25 -7.15 -5.38 4.17
CA LYS A 25 -7.04 -6.80 4.53
C LYS A 25 -7.29 -7.74 3.35
N LYS A 26 -8.36 -7.48 2.58
CA LYS A 26 -8.69 -8.28 1.38
C LYS A 26 -7.66 -8.09 0.28
N PHE A 27 -7.12 -6.89 0.14
CA PHE A 27 -6.07 -6.58 -0.81
C PHE A 27 -4.74 -7.27 -0.43
N ALA A 28 -4.35 -7.19 0.85
CA ALA A 28 -3.18 -7.88 1.38
C ALA A 28 -3.27 -9.41 1.21
N ALA A 29 -4.43 -10.00 1.49
CA ALA A 29 -4.67 -11.43 1.27
C ALA A 29 -4.47 -11.84 -0.20
N LYS A 30 -4.88 -11.00 -1.16
CA LYS A 30 -4.66 -11.25 -2.60
C LYS A 30 -3.19 -11.15 -3.02
N LEU A 31 -2.41 -10.33 -2.32
CA LEU A 31 -0.98 -10.14 -2.57
C LEU A 31 -0.09 -11.11 -1.76
N GLY A 32 -0.67 -11.92 -0.86
CA GLY A 32 0.09 -12.82 0.01
C GLY A 32 0.91 -12.11 1.09
N VAL A 33 0.54 -10.87 1.42
CA VAL A 33 1.21 -10.07 2.46
C VAL A 33 0.26 -9.82 3.63
N ILE A 34 0.81 -9.36 4.76
CA ILE A 34 0.00 -8.95 5.90
C ILE A 34 -0.58 -7.54 5.67
N PHE A 35 -1.72 -7.27 6.30
CA PHE A 35 -2.38 -5.96 6.27
C PHE A 35 -1.44 -4.80 6.61
N LEU A 36 -0.55 -4.99 7.59
CA LEU A 36 0.40 -3.97 8.03
C LEU A 36 1.35 -3.53 6.89
N THR A 37 1.70 -4.44 5.99
CA THR A 37 2.54 -4.16 4.83
C THR A 37 1.82 -3.23 3.86
N VAL A 38 0.57 -3.52 3.52
CA VAL A 38 -0.27 -2.65 2.67
C VAL A 38 -0.51 -1.30 3.35
N ASN A 39 -0.82 -1.30 4.65
CA ASN A 39 -1.01 -0.07 5.41
C ASN A 39 0.23 0.83 5.42
N SER A 40 1.44 0.24 5.47
CA SER A 40 2.71 0.98 5.41
C SER A 40 2.99 1.52 4.01
N TRP A 41 2.61 0.81 2.95
CA TRP A 41 2.72 1.31 1.58
C TRP A 41 1.78 2.50 1.35
N GLU A 42 0.51 2.37 1.75
CA GLU A 42 -0.51 3.41 1.50
C GLU A 42 -0.33 4.66 2.36
N ASN A 43 0.24 4.52 3.55
CA ASN A 43 0.54 5.64 4.45
C ASN A 43 2.04 5.92 4.44
N GLU A 44 2.46 6.80 3.54
CA GLU A 44 3.83 7.30 3.46
C GLU A 44 4.25 7.89 4.81
N ARG A 45 5.15 7.18 5.49
CA ARG A 45 5.51 7.32 6.91
C ARG A 45 4.57 6.56 7.84
N SER A 46 4.85 5.27 7.94
CA SER A 46 5.13 4.74 9.27
C SER A 46 6.32 3.81 9.12
N ALA A 47 7.51 4.35 9.33
CA ALA A 47 8.55 3.54 9.92
C ALA A 47 7.93 2.98 11.20
N ALA A 48 7.48 1.73 11.17
CA ALA A 48 7.29 0.98 12.39
C ALA A 48 8.71 0.79 12.94
N THR A 49 9.18 1.81 13.65
CA THR A 49 10.33 1.72 14.54
C THR A 49 10.07 0.51 15.42
N ARG A 50 10.90 -0.51 15.24
CA ARG A 50 11.12 -1.54 16.23
C ARG A 50 12.35 -1.15 17.03
#